data_AF-A0A936CZV0-F1
#
_entry.id   AF-A0A936CZV0-F1
#
_cell.length_a   1.000
_cell.length_b   1.000
_cell.length_c   1.000
_cell.angle_alpha   90.00
_cell.angle_beta   90.00
_cell.angle_gamma   90.00
#
_symmetry.space_group_name_H-M   'P 1'
#
loop_
_entity.id
_entity.type
_entity.pdbx_description
1 polymer ?
#
loop_
_entity_poly.entity_id
_entity_poly.type
_entity_poly.pdbx_seq_one_letter_code
_entity_poly.pdbx_strand_id
1 'polypeptide(L)'
;MEILQQLAHRRDDLAARAAELDRRADLLNAAEARLDQKIKEMKDIEASLNQLLKKSDEQQEAQLRSLVKIYENMKPADAARILEQLDKDTLLPVVERMNERKLAPVMAQMNPMKAKAITEELAKLRQLVNGSRPPAAG
;
A
#
# COMPACT_ATOMS: atom_id res chain seq x y z
N MET A 1 -50.55 20.33 -54.57
CA MET A 1 -50.54 18.96 -54.00
C MET A 1 -49.12 18.49 -53.68
N GLU A 2 -48.14 18.69 -54.56
CA GLU A 2 -46.76 18.20 -54.43
C GLU A 2 -46.00 18.70 -53.17
N ILE A 3 -46.15 19.98 -52.80
CA ILE A 3 -45.49 20.57 -51.62
C ILE A 3 -45.97 19.92 -50.31
N LEU A 4 -47.27 19.60 -50.19
CA LEU A 4 -47.82 18.96 -49.00
C LEU A 4 -47.31 17.52 -48.83
N GLN A 5 -47.13 16.80 -49.94
CA GLN A 5 -46.53 15.46 -49.95
C GLN A 5 -45.05 15.48 -49.56
N GLN A 6 -44.28 16.45 -50.07
CA GLN A 6 -42.87 16.63 -49.70
C GLN A 6 -42.71 16.98 -48.21
N LEU A 7 -43.58 17.82 -47.65
CA LEU A 7 -43.58 18.14 -46.23
C LEU A 7 -43.95 16.95 -45.35
N ALA A 8 -44.93 16.13 -45.77
CA ALA A 8 -45.31 14.91 -45.06
C ALA A 8 -44.15 13.90 -45.03
N HIS A 9 -43.49 13.67 -46.17
CA HIS A 9 -42.34 12.78 -46.24
C HIS A 9 -41.18 13.25 -45.36
N ARG A 10 -40.86 14.55 -45.39
CA ARG A 10 -39.83 15.14 -44.55
C ARG A 10 -40.16 15.03 -43.05
N ARG A 11 -41.42 15.16 -42.67
CA ARG A 11 -41.85 14.96 -41.27
C ARG A 11 -41.60 13.53 -40.83
N ASP A 12 -41.95 12.56 -41.66
CA ASP A 12 -41.80 11.14 -41.34
C ASP A 12 -40.30 10.75 -41.23
N ASP A 13 -39.45 11.28 -42.10
CA ASP A 13 -37.99 11.12 -42.01
C ASP A 13 -37.40 11.72 -40.72
N LEU A 14 -37.87 12.91 -40.33
CA LEU A 14 -37.44 13.56 -39.09
C LEU A 14 -37.92 12.79 -37.87
N ALA A 15 -39.14 12.26 -37.88
CA ALA A 15 -39.68 11.44 -36.80
C ALA A 15 -38.89 10.14 -36.65
N ALA A 16 -38.51 9.48 -37.75
CA ALA A 16 -37.68 8.28 -37.72
C ALA A 16 -36.29 8.58 -37.14
N ARG A 17 -35.68 9.71 -37.52
CA ARG A 17 -34.38 10.15 -36.97
C ARG A 17 -34.47 10.49 -35.49
N ALA A 18 -35.52 11.18 -35.05
CA ALA A 18 -35.74 11.51 -33.65
C ALA A 18 -35.86 10.23 -32.80
N ALA A 19 -36.69 9.27 -33.23
CA ALA A 19 -36.84 8.00 -32.54
C ALA A 19 -35.53 7.19 -32.46
N GLU A 20 -34.68 7.24 -33.49
CA GLU A 20 -33.36 6.61 -33.48
C GLU A 20 -32.39 7.30 -32.50
N LEU A 21 -32.40 8.64 -32.46
CA LEU A 21 -31.58 9.40 -31.51
C LEU A 21 -32.01 9.14 -30.06
N ASP A 22 -33.32 9.08 -29.79
CA ASP A 22 -33.85 8.77 -28.47
C ASP A 22 -33.39 7.38 -27.99
N ARG A 23 -33.49 6.35 -28.85
CA ARG A 23 -32.97 5.01 -28.53
C ARG A 23 -31.47 5.01 -28.23
N ARG A 24 -30.69 5.77 -29.00
CA ARG A 24 -29.24 5.89 -28.75
C ARG A 24 -28.94 6.59 -27.43
N ALA A 25 -29.71 7.64 -27.10
CA ALA A 25 -29.58 8.33 -25.83
C ALA A 25 -29.91 7.40 -24.66
N ASP A 26 -30.97 6.60 -24.75
CA ASP A 26 -31.34 5.62 -23.72
C ASP A 26 -30.25 4.56 -23.52
N LEU A 27 -29.69 4.04 -24.61
CA LEU A 27 -28.58 3.07 -24.55
C LEU A 27 -27.33 3.69 -23.92
N LEU A 28 -27.01 4.94 -24.26
CA LEU A 28 -25.86 5.64 -23.70
C LEU A 28 -26.05 5.89 -22.19
N ASN A 29 -27.23 6.35 -21.78
CA ASN A 29 -27.57 6.57 -20.38
C ASN A 29 -27.47 5.26 -19.57
N ALA A 30 -27.97 4.15 -20.11
CA ALA A 30 -27.85 2.84 -19.48
C ALA A 30 -26.39 2.37 -19.38
N ALA A 31 -25.57 2.65 -20.39
CA ALA A 31 -24.14 2.35 -20.38
C ALA A 31 -23.38 3.20 -19.35
N GLU A 32 -23.69 4.50 -19.25
CA GLU A 32 -23.12 5.42 -18.27
C GLU A 32 -23.48 5.00 -16.85
N ALA A 33 -24.75 4.72 -16.57
CA ALA A 33 -25.18 4.22 -15.26
C ALA A 33 -24.48 2.92 -14.87
N ARG A 34 -24.26 2.00 -15.84
CA ARG A 34 -23.52 0.76 -15.61
C ARG A 34 -22.04 1.01 -15.34
N LEU A 35 -21.44 2.00 -16.02
CA LEU A 35 -20.05 2.40 -15.81
C LEU A 35 -19.88 3.00 -14.41
N ASP A 36 -20.75 3.91 -14.01
CA ASP A 36 -20.73 4.54 -12.70
C ASP A 36 -20.85 3.52 -11.57
N GLN A 37 -21.75 2.54 -11.73
CA GLN A 37 -21.89 1.45 -10.79
C GLN A 37 -20.59 0.63 -10.67
N LYS A 38 -19.94 0.31 -11.80
CA LYS A 38 -18.65 -0.39 -11.78
C LYS A 38 -17.54 0.43 -11.14
N ILE A 39 -17.48 1.74 -11.40
CA ILE A 39 -16.49 2.64 -10.79
C ILE A 39 -16.70 2.68 -9.27
N LYS A 40 -17.95 2.73 -8.81
CA LYS A 40 -18.27 2.69 -7.39
C LYS A 40 -17.80 1.38 -6.75
N GLU A 41 -18.13 0.24 -7.35
CA GLU A 41 -17.69 -1.08 -6.88
C GLU A 41 -16.16 -1.17 -6.81
N MET A 42 -15.45 -0.67 -7.82
CA MET A 42 -13.98 -0.65 -7.83
C MET A 42 -13.41 0.21 -6.70
N LYS A 43 -13.98 1.40 -6.45
CA LYS A 43 -13.57 2.26 -5.34
C LYS A 43 -13.82 1.61 -3.98
N ASP A 44 -14.94 0.91 -3.82
CA ASP A 44 -15.27 0.19 -2.58
C ASP A 44 -14.26 -0.96 -2.33
N ILE A 45 -13.90 -1.70 -3.39
CA ILE A 45 -12.86 -2.74 -3.32
C ILE A 45 -11.50 -2.15 -2.96
N GLU A 46 -11.10 -1.06 -3.63
CA GLU A 46 -9.83 -0.37 -3.34
C GLU A 46 -9.77 0.10 -1.88
N ALA A 47 -10.85 0.71 -1.39
CA ALA A 47 -10.96 1.15 0.00
C ALA A 47 -10.84 -0.03 0.98
N SER A 48 -11.55 -1.13 0.72
CA SER A 48 -11.48 -2.34 1.55
C SER A 48 -10.08 -2.95 1.53
N LEU A 49 -9.42 -2.98 0.38
CA LEU A 49 -8.06 -3.50 0.25
C LEU A 49 -7.06 -2.65 1.04
N ASN A 50 -7.14 -1.32 0.90
CA ASN A 50 -6.29 -0.39 1.66
C ASN A 50 -6.50 -0.53 3.18
N GLN A 51 -7.74 -0.74 3.63
CA GLN A 51 -8.02 -1.01 5.04
C GLN A 51 -7.42 -2.33 5.52
N LEU A 52 -7.51 -3.39 4.73
CA LEU A 52 -6.93 -4.70 5.05
C LEU A 52 -5.40 -4.64 5.12
N LEU A 53 -4.76 -3.99 4.14
CA LEU A 53 -3.32 -3.78 4.13
C LEU A 53 -2.86 -3.01 5.37
N LYS A 54 -3.50 -1.88 5.66
CA LYS A 54 -3.20 -1.08 6.85
C LYS A 54 -3.35 -1.89 8.14
N LYS A 55 -4.42 -2.70 8.26
CA LYS A 55 -4.64 -3.56 9.43
C LYS A 55 -3.57 -4.63 9.56
N SER A 56 -3.15 -5.23 8.45
CA SER A 56 -2.05 -6.21 8.41
C SER A 56 -0.74 -5.57 8.88
N ASP A 57 -0.40 -4.40 8.34
CA ASP A 57 0.81 -3.66 8.70
C ASP A 57 0.81 -3.28 10.18
N GLU A 58 -0.33 -2.78 10.69
CA GLU A 58 -0.48 -2.45 12.12
C GLU A 58 -0.31 -3.66 13.03
N GLN A 59 -0.82 -4.83 12.63
CA GLN A 59 -0.66 -6.08 13.38
C GLN A 59 0.79 -6.57 13.38
N GLN A 60 1.46 -6.57 12.23
CA GLN A 60 2.86 -6.96 12.11
C GLN A 60 3.75 -6.03 12.93
N GLU A 61 3.54 -4.72 12.83
CA GLU A 61 4.25 -3.72 13.62
C GLU A 61 3.95 -3.87 15.12
N ALA A 62 2.74 -4.21 15.52
CA ALA A 62 2.41 -4.49 16.92
C ALA A 62 3.15 -5.73 17.46
N GLN A 63 3.22 -6.81 16.68
CA GLN A 63 3.95 -8.02 17.04
C GLN A 63 5.44 -7.74 17.18
N LEU A 64 6.05 -7.04 16.20
CA LEU A 64 7.45 -6.64 16.26
C LEU A 64 7.74 -5.75 17.46
N ARG A 65 6.91 -4.73 17.73
CA ARG A 65 7.06 -3.88 18.92
C ARG A 65 6.99 -4.68 20.22
N SER A 66 6.17 -5.72 20.29
CA SER A 66 6.12 -6.62 21.45
C SER A 66 7.45 -7.36 21.63
N LEU A 67 8.01 -7.92 20.56
CA LEU A 67 9.31 -8.61 20.61
C LEU A 67 10.43 -7.67 21.04
N VAL A 68 10.49 -6.47 20.45
CA VAL A 68 11.45 -5.41 20.83
C VAL A 68 11.36 -5.13 22.33
N LYS A 69 10.15 -4.88 22.85
CA LYS A 69 9.94 -4.62 24.28
C LYS A 69 10.38 -5.76 25.18
N ILE A 70 10.19 -7.02 24.77
CA ILE A 70 10.63 -8.18 25.55
C ILE A 70 12.16 -8.15 25.69
N TYR A 71 12.88 -7.95 24.59
CA TYR A 71 14.35 -7.95 24.61
C TYR A 71 14.95 -6.69 25.27
N GLU A 72 14.31 -5.52 25.11
CA GLU A 72 14.76 -4.27 25.76
C GLU A 72 14.62 -4.28 27.30
N ASN A 73 13.65 -5.04 27.80
CA ASN A 73 13.41 -5.19 29.24
C ASN A 73 14.14 -6.39 29.84
N MET A 74 14.77 -7.22 29.01
CA MET A 74 15.57 -8.36 29.45
C MET A 74 16.97 -7.91 29.88
N LYS A 75 17.65 -8.73 30.70
CA LYS A 75 19.06 -8.50 31.04
C LYS A 75 19.92 -8.51 29.77
N PRO A 76 20.87 -7.58 29.61
CA PRO A 76 21.64 -7.47 28.35
C PRO A 76 22.35 -8.75 27.92
N ALA A 77 22.92 -9.51 28.87
CA ALA A 77 23.60 -10.76 28.57
C ALA A 77 22.66 -11.88 28.10
N ASP A 78 21.43 -11.94 28.64
CA ASP A 78 20.44 -12.94 28.22
C ASP A 78 19.86 -12.56 26.85
N ALA A 79 19.59 -11.27 26.62
CA ALA A 79 19.16 -10.78 25.32
C ALA A 79 20.21 -11.05 24.23
N ALA A 80 21.49 -10.78 24.51
CA ALA A 80 22.59 -11.06 23.58
C ALA A 80 22.64 -12.54 23.18
N ARG A 81 22.59 -13.44 24.16
CA ARG A 81 22.63 -14.89 23.93
C ARG A 81 21.48 -15.37 23.04
N ILE A 82 20.28 -14.85 23.22
CA ILE A 82 19.10 -15.25 22.42
C ILE A 82 19.17 -14.64 21.02
N LEU A 83 19.44 -13.33 20.92
CA LEU A 83 19.52 -12.62 19.64
C LEU A 83 20.62 -13.17 18.71
N GLU A 84 21.73 -13.67 19.27
CA GLU A 84 22.79 -14.32 18.48
C GLU A 84 22.32 -15.58 17.74
N GLN A 85 21.38 -16.32 18.34
CA GLN A 85 20.84 -17.57 17.81
C GLN A 85 19.73 -17.32 16.79
N LEU A 86 19.19 -16.11 16.71
CA LEU A 86 18.18 -15.76 15.72
C LEU A 86 18.79 -15.70 14.30
N ASP A 87 17.98 -16.11 13.35
CA ASP A 87 18.22 -15.87 11.94
C ASP A 87 18.20 -14.37 11.63
N LYS A 88 18.84 -14.00 10.52
CA LYS A 88 19.03 -12.59 10.14
C LYS A 88 17.68 -11.88 9.87
N ASP A 89 16.71 -12.59 9.31
CA ASP A 89 15.43 -12.03 8.87
C ASP A 89 14.53 -11.69 10.07
N THR A 90 14.67 -12.41 11.18
CA THR A 90 14.03 -12.09 12.46
C THR A 90 14.86 -11.09 13.29
N LEU A 91 16.18 -11.21 13.27
CA LEU A 91 17.08 -10.41 14.10
C LEU A 91 17.10 -8.93 13.67
N LEU A 92 17.27 -8.65 12.38
CA LEU A 92 17.45 -7.28 11.90
C LEU A 92 16.24 -6.37 12.16
N PRO A 93 14.99 -6.78 11.88
CA PRO A 93 13.82 -5.94 12.14
C PRO A 93 13.64 -5.61 13.62
N VAL A 94 14.00 -6.54 14.51
CA VAL A 94 13.97 -6.33 15.97
C VAL A 94 15.04 -5.33 16.37
N VAL A 95 16.30 -5.57 15.99
CA VAL A 95 17.43 -4.72 16.39
C VAL A 95 17.33 -3.31 15.82
N GLU A 96 16.85 -3.16 14.58
CA GLU A 96 16.63 -1.85 13.96
C GLU A 96 15.62 -0.99 14.74
N ARG A 97 14.60 -1.61 15.32
CA ARG A 97 13.54 -0.93 16.08
C ARG A 97 13.85 -0.77 17.56
N MET A 98 14.92 -1.37 18.06
CA MET A 98 15.36 -1.21 19.45
C MET A 98 15.90 0.21 19.70
N ASN A 99 15.63 0.74 20.88
CA ASN A 99 16.22 1.97 21.35
C ASN A 99 17.74 1.81 21.48
N GLU A 100 18.49 2.72 20.88
CA GLU A 100 19.97 2.66 20.84
C GLU A 100 20.61 2.54 22.23
N ARG A 101 20.04 3.20 23.26
CA ARG A 101 20.55 3.14 24.64
C ARG A 101 20.36 1.77 25.28
N LYS A 102 19.35 1.01 24.85
CA LYS A 102 19.07 -0.36 25.29
C LYS A 102 19.83 -1.38 24.45
N LEU A 103 19.99 -1.12 23.16
CA LEU A 103 20.73 -1.97 22.24
C LEU A 103 22.24 -1.97 22.52
N ALA A 104 22.84 -0.82 22.81
CA ALA A 104 24.28 -0.70 23.07
C ALA A 104 24.83 -1.70 24.12
N PRO A 105 24.27 -1.82 25.33
CA PRO A 105 24.73 -2.79 26.31
C PRO A 105 24.46 -4.25 25.90
N VAL A 106 23.46 -4.51 25.05
CA VAL A 106 23.20 -5.85 24.50
C VAL A 106 24.30 -6.21 23.49
N MET A 107 24.63 -5.31 22.56
CA MET A 107 25.73 -5.51 21.60
C MET A 107 27.08 -5.68 22.29
N ALA A 108 27.30 -5.00 23.42
CA ALA A 108 28.52 -5.16 24.21
C ALA A 108 28.66 -6.56 24.85
N GLN A 109 27.55 -7.29 25.04
CA GLN A 109 27.54 -8.66 25.54
C GLN A 109 27.56 -9.71 24.42
N MET A 110 27.52 -9.28 23.16
CA MET A 110 27.54 -10.17 22.00
C MET A 110 28.96 -10.58 21.58
N ASN A 111 29.05 -11.67 20.83
CA ASN A 111 30.21 -12.04 20.05
C ASN A 111 30.59 -10.88 19.10
N PRO A 112 31.85 -10.42 19.10
CA PRO A 112 32.30 -9.29 18.29
C PRO A 112 32.02 -9.46 16.79
N MET A 113 32.10 -10.69 16.26
CA MET A 113 31.80 -10.96 14.85
C MET A 113 30.32 -10.79 14.53
N LYS A 114 29.43 -11.22 15.44
CA LYS A 114 27.99 -11.04 15.26
C LYS A 114 27.61 -9.57 15.38
N ALA A 115 28.13 -8.85 16.37
CA ALA A 115 27.90 -7.42 16.54
C ALA A 115 28.37 -6.59 15.32
N LYS A 116 29.55 -6.94 14.77
CA LYS A 116 30.04 -6.36 13.51
C LYS A 116 29.07 -6.62 12.36
N ALA A 117 28.64 -7.87 12.15
CA ALA A 117 27.72 -8.24 11.08
C ALA A 117 26.40 -7.47 11.18
N ILE A 118 25.81 -7.37 12.37
CA ILE A 118 24.60 -6.57 12.61
C ILE A 118 24.83 -5.11 12.20
N THR A 119 25.96 -4.53 12.59
CA THR A 119 26.29 -3.12 12.30
C THR A 119 26.42 -2.87 10.80
N GLU A 120 27.11 -3.75 10.07
CA GLU A 120 27.27 -3.67 8.61
C GLU A 120 25.91 -3.76 7.90
N GLU A 121 25.03 -4.64 8.36
CA GLU A 121 23.70 -4.81 7.78
C GLU A 121 22.79 -3.61 8.06
N LEU A 122 22.80 -3.07 9.27
CA LEU A 122 22.08 -1.83 9.61
C LEU A 122 22.61 -0.62 8.83
N ALA A 123 23.92 -0.58 8.55
CA ALA A 123 24.51 0.48 7.72
C ALA A 123 24.05 0.37 6.26
N LYS A 124 24.06 -0.85 5.68
CA LYS A 124 23.54 -1.11 4.33
C LYS A 124 22.07 -0.72 4.21
N LEU A 125 21.25 -1.12 5.18
CA LEU A 125 19.81 -0.81 5.19
C LEU A 125 19.56 0.71 5.18
N ARG A 126 20.29 1.46 6.02
CA ARG A 126 20.21 2.93 6.05
C ARG A 126 20.70 3.58 4.76
N GLN A 127 21.73 3.04 4.12
CA GLN A 127 22.21 3.52 2.82
C GLN A 127 21.15 3.33 1.71
N LEU A 128 20.46 2.19 1.68
CA LEU A 128 19.39 1.93 0.70
C LEU A 128 18.21 2.90 0.85
N VAL A 129 17.80 3.18 2.09
CA VAL A 129 16.74 4.15 2.39
C VAL A 129 17.16 5.57 1.99
N ASN A 130 18.39 5.97 2.31
CA ASN A 130 18.90 7.30 1.99
C ASN A 130 19.17 7.51 0.49
N GLY A 131 19.61 6.47 -0.23
CA GLY A 131 19.82 6.51 -1.68
C GLY A 131 18.53 6.54 -2.51
N SER A 132 17.39 6.19 -1.91
CA SER A 132 16.07 6.22 -2.54
C SER A 132 15.38 7.58 -2.40
N ARG A 133 15.95 8.53 -1.64
CA ARG A 133 15.43 9.90 -1.49
C ARG A 133 16.08 10.79 -2.56
N PRO A 134 15.32 11.38 -3.50
CA PRO A 134 15.91 12.30 -4.48
C PRO A 134 16.55 13.48 -3.75
N PRO A 135 17.68 14.02 -4.25
CA PRO A 135 18.31 15.19 -3.64
C PRO A 135 17.29 16.32 -3.61
N ALA A 136 17.06 16.88 -2.42
CA ALA A 136 16.24 18.06 -2.26
C ALA A 136 16.86 19.17 -3.13
N ALA A 137 16.13 19.60 -4.15
CA ALA A 137 16.51 20.74 -4.96
C ALA A 137 16.65 21.96 -4.04
N GLY A 138 17.88 22.47 -3.95
CA GLY A 138 18.19 23.76 -3.33
C GLY A 138 17.95 24.91 -4.30
#